data_AF-A0A963PRF9-F1
#
_entry.id   AF-A0A963PRF9-F1
#
_cell.length_a   1.000
_cell.length_b   1.000
_cell.length_c   1.000
_cell.angle_alpha   90.00
_cell.angle_beta   90.00
_cell.angle_gamma   90.00
#
_symmetry.space_group_name_H-M   'P 1'
#
loop_
_entity.id
_entity.type
_entity.pdbx_description
1 polymer ?
#
loop_
_entity_poly.entity_id
_entity_poly.type
_entity_poly.pdbx_seq_one_letter_code
_entity_poly.pdbx_strand_id
1 'polypeptide(L)'
;CSSGLQTIALAAQRVIAGEGDVYVAGGVESISCVQQEMNTHMLADPWLAKNKPEIYWNMLQTAEQVAKRYGIGRDAMDEYGAASQQKAAAAQAAGKFEAEIAPITVTAGVADKVMGLMTKQVTVSRDEGIREGTTKEGISGIKPAIPGGLIAAGNASQFSD
;
A
#
# COMPACT_ATOMS: atom_id res chain seq x y z
N CYS A 1 -0.90 -2.34 -9.06
CA CYS A 1 0.31 -2.80 -8.34
C CYS A 1 1.57 -2.83 -9.21
N SER A 2 1.54 -3.30 -10.47
CA SER A 2 2.76 -3.42 -11.29
C SER A 2 3.13 -2.18 -12.11
N SER A 3 2.26 -1.15 -12.17
CA SER A 3 2.39 -0.04 -13.12
C SER A 3 3.75 0.66 -13.05
N GLY A 4 4.28 0.95 -11.85
CA GLY A 4 5.60 1.58 -11.71
C GLY A 4 6.77 0.71 -12.20
N LEU A 5 6.68 -0.62 -12.09
CA LEU A 5 7.69 -1.52 -12.68
C LEU A 5 7.49 -1.65 -14.19
N GLN A 6 6.23 -1.63 -14.65
CA GLN A 6 5.90 -1.70 -16.07
C GLN A 6 6.45 -0.48 -16.84
N THR A 7 6.40 0.72 -16.26
CA THR A 7 6.98 1.92 -16.90
C THR A 7 8.49 1.78 -17.08
N ILE A 8 9.20 1.21 -16.10
CA ILE A 8 10.64 0.92 -16.19
C ILE A 8 10.92 -0.11 -17.28
N ALA A 9 10.15 -1.20 -17.33
CA ALA A 9 10.28 -2.22 -18.38
C ALA A 9 10.06 -1.64 -19.78
N LEU A 10 9.05 -0.77 -19.93
CA LEU A 10 8.79 -0.07 -21.19
C LEU A 10 9.94 0.89 -21.55
N ALA A 11 10.45 1.68 -20.61
CA ALA A 11 11.58 2.57 -20.86
C ALA A 11 12.81 1.79 -21.35
N ALA A 12 13.14 0.67 -20.69
CA ALA A 12 14.21 -0.21 -21.14
C ALA A 12 13.98 -0.75 -22.56
N GLN A 13 12.76 -1.18 -22.88
CA GLN A 13 12.40 -1.63 -24.22
C GLN A 13 12.60 -0.53 -25.27
N ARG A 14 12.24 0.72 -24.97
CA ARG A 14 12.38 1.84 -25.90
C ARG A 14 13.83 2.17 -26.22
N VAL A 15 14.71 2.10 -25.21
CA VAL A 15 16.17 2.23 -25.42
C VAL A 15 16.68 1.11 -26.33
N ILE A 16 16.31 -0.14 -26.05
CA ILE A 16 16.73 -1.30 -26.85
C ILE A 16 16.25 -1.19 -28.31
N ALA A 17 15.05 -0.67 -28.52
CA ALA A 17 14.48 -0.48 -29.85
C ALA A 17 15.07 0.70 -30.63
N GLY A 18 15.99 1.48 -30.03
CA GLY A 18 16.56 2.68 -30.65
C GLY A 18 15.57 3.83 -30.77
N GLU A 19 14.52 3.85 -29.95
CA GLU A 19 13.50 4.90 -29.95
C GLU A 19 13.90 6.14 -29.13
N GLY A 20 15.00 6.04 -28.38
CA GLY A 20 15.59 7.14 -27.62
C GLY A 20 16.75 6.65 -26.74
N ASP A 21 17.65 7.57 -26.38
CA ASP A 21 18.87 7.22 -25.65
C ASP A 21 18.68 7.25 -24.12
N VAL A 22 17.77 8.09 -23.62
CA VAL A 22 17.55 8.32 -22.18
C VAL A 22 16.06 8.49 -21.89
N TYR A 23 15.58 7.75 -20.89
CA TYR A 23 14.20 7.84 -20.38
C TYR A 23 14.20 7.96 -18.86
N VAL A 24 13.20 8.68 -18.33
CA VAL A 24 12.87 8.68 -16.90
C VAL A 24 11.57 7.89 -16.71
N ALA A 25 11.59 6.92 -15.81
CA ALA A 25 10.44 6.07 -15.53
C ALA A 25 10.26 5.87 -14.02
N GLY A 26 9.01 5.74 -13.60
CA GLY A 26 8.64 5.54 -12.20
C GLY A 26 7.13 5.29 -12.06
N GLY A 27 6.64 5.44 -10.84
CA GLY A 27 5.22 5.38 -10.51
C GLY A 27 4.88 6.41 -9.43
N VAL A 28 3.63 6.84 -9.42
CA VAL A 28 3.07 7.74 -8.41
C VAL A 28 1.65 7.27 -8.11
N GLU A 29 1.26 7.36 -6.85
CA GLU A 29 -0.11 7.13 -6.40
C GLU A 29 -0.44 8.21 -5.38
N SER A 30 -1.70 8.62 -5.29
CA SER A 30 -2.17 9.47 -4.19
C SER A 30 -3.55 8.98 -3.81
N ILE A 31 -3.57 7.90 -3.02
CA ILE A 31 -4.78 7.20 -2.61
C ILE A 31 -5.73 8.17 -1.90
N SER A 32 -5.20 9.05 -1.05
CA SER A 32 -5.97 10.06 -0.31
C SER A 32 -6.76 11.00 -1.22
N CYS A 33 -6.30 11.26 -2.45
CA CYS A 33 -6.96 12.17 -3.39
C CYS A 33 -7.89 11.46 -4.39
N VAL A 34 -7.73 10.16 -4.62
CA VAL A 34 -8.43 9.48 -5.73
C VAL A 34 -9.52 8.50 -5.27
N GLN A 35 -9.43 7.97 -4.04
CA GLN A 35 -10.31 6.87 -3.63
C GLN A 35 -11.80 7.24 -3.61
N GLN A 36 -12.12 8.52 -3.36
CA GLN A 36 -13.50 9.03 -3.31
C GLN A 36 -14.06 9.42 -4.69
N GLU A 37 -13.23 9.48 -5.72
CA GLU A 37 -13.57 10.00 -7.05
C GLU A 37 -13.72 8.89 -8.11
N MET A 38 -13.79 7.62 -7.68
CA MET A 38 -13.87 6.48 -8.58
C MET A 38 -15.19 6.49 -9.36
N ASN A 39 -15.11 6.47 -10.69
CA ASN A 39 -16.28 6.34 -11.54
C ASN A 39 -16.89 4.93 -11.38
N THR A 40 -18.12 4.87 -10.87
CA THR A 40 -18.87 3.63 -10.65
C THR A 40 -19.88 3.33 -11.76
N HIS A 41 -20.01 4.22 -12.76
CA HIS A 41 -20.96 4.05 -13.84
C HIS A 41 -20.63 2.79 -14.66
N MET A 42 -21.58 1.86 -14.72
CA MET A 42 -21.44 0.58 -15.45
C MET A 42 -20.21 -0.24 -15.03
N LEU A 43 -19.78 -0.11 -13.77
CA LEU A 43 -18.58 -0.77 -13.23
C LEU A 43 -18.65 -2.30 -13.30
N ALA A 44 -19.85 -2.88 -13.25
CA ALA A 44 -20.07 -4.32 -13.28
C ALA A 44 -21.00 -4.75 -14.41
N ASP A 45 -20.60 -5.81 -15.11
CA ASP A 45 -21.41 -6.50 -16.10
C ASP A 45 -22.32 -7.53 -15.40
N PRO A 46 -23.64 -7.53 -15.65
CA PRO A 46 -24.57 -8.43 -14.99
C PRO A 46 -24.31 -9.92 -15.24
N TRP A 47 -23.82 -10.27 -16.43
CA TRP A 47 -23.53 -11.66 -16.77
C TRP A 47 -22.28 -12.13 -16.02
N LEU A 48 -21.22 -11.32 -15.98
CA LEU A 48 -20.02 -11.63 -15.20
C LEU A 48 -20.31 -11.68 -13.70
N ALA A 49 -21.11 -10.75 -13.17
CA ALA A 49 -21.51 -10.78 -11.76
C ALA A 49 -22.24 -12.08 -11.39
N LYS A 50 -23.01 -12.65 -12.32
CA LYS A 50 -23.73 -13.92 -12.10
C LYS A 50 -22.84 -15.16 -12.29
N ASN A 51 -21.97 -15.17 -13.31
CA ASN A 51 -21.28 -16.39 -13.75
C ASN A 51 -19.80 -16.46 -13.34
N LYS A 52 -19.17 -15.31 -13.09
CA LYS A 52 -17.77 -15.13 -12.70
C LYS A 52 -17.61 -13.97 -11.70
N PRO A 53 -18.32 -14.00 -10.56
CA PRO A 53 -18.29 -12.90 -9.57
C PRO A 53 -16.89 -12.60 -9.04
N GLU A 54 -15.97 -13.57 -9.09
CA GLU A 54 -14.60 -13.45 -8.60
C GLU A 54 -13.76 -12.41 -9.34
N ILE A 55 -14.15 -12.05 -10.58
CA ILE A 55 -13.52 -10.95 -11.33
C ILE A 55 -13.65 -9.61 -10.60
N TYR A 56 -14.72 -9.44 -9.82
CA TYR A 56 -15.00 -8.23 -9.05
C TYR A 56 -14.54 -8.31 -7.60
N TRP A 57 -13.79 -9.35 -7.22
CA TRP A 57 -13.24 -9.45 -5.89
C TRP A 57 -12.27 -8.31 -5.61
N ASN A 58 -12.46 -7.66 -4.47
CA ASN A 58 -11.46 -6.74 -3.96
C ASN A 58 -10.22 -7.52 -3.49
N MET A 59 -9.13 -6.80 -3.25
CA MET A 59 -7.86 -7.41 -2.86
C MET A 59 -7.96 -8.23 -1.57
N LEU A 60 -8.78 -7.83 -0.60
CA LEU A 60 -8.98 -8.60 0.63
C LEU A 60 -9.62 -9.95 0.35
N GLN A 61 -10.67 -10.00 -0.47
CA GLN A 61 -11.32 -11.27 -0.86
C GLN A 61 -10.35 -12.20 -1.59
N THR A 62 -9.51 -11.66 -2.47
CA THR A 62 -8.48 -12.47 -3.14
C THR A 62 -7.43 -13.01 -2.16
N ALA A 63 -7.02 -12.21 -1.17
CA ALA A 63 -6.07 -12.62 -0.14
C ALA A 63 -6.65 -13.72 0.77
N GLU A 64 -7.91 -13.62 1.17
CA GLU A 64 -8.62 -14.68 1.90
C GLU A 64 -8.70 -15.98 1.07
N GLN A 65 -8.95 -15.87 -0.23
CA GLN A 65 -8.98 -17.03 -1.10
C GLN A 65 -7.60 -17.69 -1.23
N VAL A 66 -6.52 -16.91 -1.34
CA VAL A 66 -5.14 -17.43 -1.34
C VAL A 66 -4.85 -18.12 -0.02
N ALA A 67 -5.16 -17.50 1.11
CA ALA A 67 -4.97 -18.07 2.43
C ALA A 67 -5.68 -19.42 2.58
N LYS A 68 -6.95 -19.48 2.18
CA LYS A 68 -7.75 -20.71 2.18
C LYS A 68 -7.17 -21.77 1.25
N ARG A 69 -6.82 -21.39 0.01
CA ARG A 69 -6.34 -22.33 -1.01
C ARG A 69 -5.02 -22.98 -0.63
N TYR A 70 -4.13 -22.25 0.02
CA TYR A 70 -2.78 -22.72 0.36
C TYR A 70 -2.60 -23.03 1.86
N GLY A 71 -3.66 -22.93 2.67
CA GLY A 71 -3.60 -23.23 4.10
C GLY A 71 -2.70 -22.27 4.90
N ILE A 72 -2.63 -21.01 4.50
CA ILE A 72 -1.83 -20.00 5.20
C ILE A 72 -2.64 -19.52 6.41
N GLY A 73 -2.17 -19.86 7.60
CA GLY A 73 -2.82 -19.48 8.86
C GLY A 73 -2.50 -18.05 9.29
N ARG A 74 -3.36 -17.53 10.18
CA ARG A 74 -3.21 -16.19 10.79
C ARG A 74 -1.84 -15.98 11.45
N ASP A 75 -1.37 -17.02 12.13
CA ASP A 75 -0.09 -17.00 12.86
C ASP A 75 1.10 -16.64 11.96
N ALA A 76 1.18 -17.24 10.78
CA ALA A 76 2.23 -16.99 9.80
C ALA A 76 2.10 -15.59 9.16
N MET A 77 0.87 -15.12 8.94
CA MET A 77 0.61 -13.79 8.39
C MET A 77 1.05 -12.69 9.35
N ASP A 78 0.70 -12.83 10.65
CA ASP A 78 1.07 -11.86 11.68
C ASP A 78 2.59 -11.89 11.93
N GLU A 79 3.22 -13.08 11.91
CA GLU A 79 4.68 -13.18 11.97
C GLU A 79 5.35 -12.41 10.82
N TYR A 80 4.86 -12.58 9.59
CA TYR A 80 5.37 -11.84 8.44
C TYR A 80 5.15 -10.32 8.56
N GLY A 81 3.94 -9.90 8.96
CA GLY A 81 3.60 -8.48 9.16
C GLY A 81 4.50 -7.81 10.20
N ALA A 82 4.68 -8.45 11.35
CA ALA A 82 5.56 -7.96 12.41
C ALA A 82 7.03 -7.91 11.96
N ALA A 83 7.53 -8.98 11.32
CA ALA A 83 8.90 -9.02 10.81
C ALA A 83 9.17 -7.93 9.75
N SER A 84 8.17 -7.60 8.93
CA SER A 84 8.26 -6.49 7.97
C SER A 84 8.47 -5.15 8.68
N GLN A 85 7.65 -4.84 9.69
CA GLN A 85 7.77 -3.62 10.49
C GLN A 85 9.09 -3.53 11.24
N GLN A 86 9.56 -4.63 11.83
CA GLN A 86 10.83 -4.68 12.55
C GLN A 86 12.03 -4.42 11.62
N LYS A 87 12.03 -5.01 10.42
CA LYS A 87 13.08 -4.75 9.42
C LYS A 87 13.06 -3.31 8.94
N ALA A 88 11.88 -2.75 8.66
CA ALA A 88 11.74 -1.36 8.23
C ALA A 88 12.19 -0.39 9.33
N ALA A 89 11.80 -0.61 10.58
CA ALA A 89 12.25 0.19 11.72
C ALA A 89 13.77 0.15 11.90
N ALA A 90 14.38 -1.04 11.82
CA ALA A 90 15.84 -1.18 11.91
C ALA A 90 16.57 -0.49 10.75
N ALA A 91 16.05 -0.60 9.52
CA ALA A 91 16.61 0.07 8.35
C ALA A 91 16.53 1.60 8.47
N GLN A 92 15.39 2.11 8.93
CA GLN A 92 15.19 3.54 9.16
C GLN A 92 16.08 4.07 10.29
N ALA A 93 16.24 3.34 11.39
CA ALA A 93 17.14 3.70 12.48
C ALA A 93 18.62 3.71 12.05
N ALA A 94 18.98 2.83 11.11
CA ALA A 94 20.31 2.76 10.51
C ALA A 94 20.53 3.75 9.34
N GLY A 95 19.56 4.62 9.04
CA GLY A 95 19.67 5.62 7.96
C GLY A 95 19.74 5.03 6.55
N LYS A 96 19.24 3.81 6.33
CA LYS A 96 19.35 3.12 5.02
C LYS A 96 18.50 3.75 3.92
N PHE A 97 17.45 4.49 4.28
CA PHE A 97 16.54 5.13 3.33
C PHE A 97 16.96 6.57 2.95
N GLU A 98 17.95 7.15 3.65
CA GLU A 98 18.34 8.56 3.46
C GLU A 98 18.87 8.84 2.05
N ALA A 99 19.44 7.84 1.39
CA ALA A 99 19.96 7.98 0.03
C ALA A 99 18.89 7.94 -1.06
N GLU A 100 17.73 7.31 -0.79
CA GLU A 100 16.66 7.08 -1.77
C GLU A 100 15.43 7.97 -1.54
N ILE A 101 15.22 8.47 -0.33
CA ILE A 101 14.13 9.40 -0.02
C ILE A 101 14.54 10.84 -0.37
N ALA A 102 13.81 11.45 -1.30
CA ALA A 102 13.85 12.89 -1.51
C ALA A 102 12.85 13.60 -0.56
N PRO A 103 13.30 14.50 0.34
CA PRO A 103 12.37 15.23 1.21
C PRO A 103 11.37 16.09 0.44
N ILE A 104 10.09 16.02 0.79
CA ILE A 104 9.02 16.78 0.15
C ILE A 104 8.39 17.72 1.18
N THR A 105 8.41 19.02 0.88
CA THR A 105 7.71 20.03 1.69
C THR A 105 6.32 20.29 1.13
N VAL A 106 5.31 20.07 1.97
CA VAL A 106 3.89 20.18 1.62
C VAL A 106 3.14 21.10 2.57
N THR A 107 2.03 21.64 2.09
CA THR A 107 1.03 22.28 2.95
C THR A 107 0.08 21.21 3.48
N ALA A 108 0.24 20.83 4.75
CA ALA A 108 -0.61 19.83 5.39
C ALA A 108 -1.79 20.49 6.14
N GLY A 109 -2.98 19.91 6.00
CA GLY A 109 -4.11 20.20 6.89
C GLY A 109 -3.89 19.54 8.25
N VAL A 110 -4.10 20.28 9.34
CA VAL A 110 -3.87 19.81 10.71
C VAL A 110 -5.07 20.19 11.56
N ALA A 111 -5.61 19.21 12.28
CA ALA A 111 -6.62 19.47 13.29
C ALA A 111 -5.93 20.02 14.56
N ASP A 112 -6.13 21.30 14.84
CA ASP A 112 -5.76 21.91 16.10
C ASP A 112 -6.93 21.80 17.09
N LYS A 113 -6.61 21.45 18.35
CA LYS A 113 -7.62 21.21 19.39
C LYS A 113 -8.42 22.46 19.78
N VAL A 114 -7.89 23.66 19.51
CA VAL A 114 -8.47 24.95 19.90
C VAL A 114 -8.94 25.72 18.67
N MET A 115 -8.12 25.79 17.63
CA MET A 115 -8.36 26.60 16.43
C MET A 115 -9.14 25.87 15.32
N GLY A 116 -9.38 24.56 15.47
CA GLY A 116 -10.02 23.75 14.45
C GLY A 116 -9.06 23.38 13.32
N LEU A 117 -9.57 23.21 12.09
CA LEU A 117 -8.74 22.82 10.95
C LEU A 117 -7.87 23.99 10.49
N MET A 118 -6.55 23.83 10.56
CA MET A 118 -5.57 24.79 10.08
C MET A 118 -4.63 24.16 9.04
N THR A 119 -3.81 24.97 8.37
CA THR A 119 -2.74 24.46 7.50
C THR A 119 -1.37 24.81 8.06
N LYS A 120 -0.38 23.94 7.82
CA LYS A 120 1.03 24.20 8.15
C LYS A 120 1.95 23.61 7.09
N GLN A 121 3.13 24.20 6.93
CA GLN A 121 4.19 23.57 6.14
C GLN A 121 4.76 22.38 6.91
N VAL A 122 4.90 21.25 6.24
CA VAL A 122 5.50 20.01 6.77
C VAL A 122 6.48 19.49 5.74
N THR A 123 7.69 19.16 6.17
CA THR A 123 8.63 18.40 5.35
C THR A 123 8.53 16.94 5.74
N VAL A 124 8.11 16.11 4.78
CA VAL A 124 8.09 14.66 4.90
C VAL A 124 9.41 14.13 4.35
N SER A 125 10.19 13.47 5.21
CA SER A 125 11.52 12.94 4.86
C SER A 125 11.75 11.53 5.38
N ARG A 126 10.71 10.87 5.90
CA ARG A 126 10.74 9.53 6.50
C ARG A 126 9.41 8.83 6.23
N ASP A 127 9.43 7.50 6.17
CA ASP A 127 8.21 6.71 5.99
C ASP A 127 7.34 6.75 7.25
N GLU A 128 6.14 7.30 7.14
CA GLU A 128 5.23 7.50 8.28
C GLU A 128 4.52 6.21 8.70
N GLY A 129 4.49 5.20 7.83
CA GLY A 129 3.80 3.92 8.06
C GLY A 129 4.53 2.95 8.97
N ILE A 130 5.80 3.24 9.31
CA ILE A 130 6.61 2.40 10.19
C ILE A 130 6.13 2.55 11.65
N ARG A 131 5.87 1.42 12.29
CA ARG A 131 5.39 1.31 13.67
C ARG A 131 6.43 0.58 14.51
N GLU A 132 7.32 1.34 15.13
CA GLU A 132 8.35 0.80 16.01
C GLU A 132 7.73 -0.03 17.15
N GLY A 133 8.38 -1.14 17.50
CA GLY A 133 7.88 -2.05 18.54
C GLY A 133 6.75 -2.97 18.10
N THR A 134 6.37 -3.00 16.82
CA THR A 134 5.42 -4.00 16.32
C THR A 134 5.94 -5.41 16.57
N THR A 135 5.16 -6.21 17.30
CA THR A 135 5.39 -7.64 17.51
C THR A 135 4.21 -8.46 17.01
N LYS A 136 4.44 -9.75 16.79
CA LYS A 136 3.38 -10.70 16.41
C LYS A 136 2.25 -10.69 17.44
N GLU A 137 2.60 -10.71 18.73
CA GLU A 137 1.66 -10.67 19.85
C GLU A 137 0.89 -9.34 19.91
N GLY A 138 1.56 -8.24 19.56
CA GLY A 138 0.95 -6.91 19.52
C GLY A 138 -0.12 -6.77 18.44
N ILE A 139 0.02 -7.50 17.32
CA ILE A 139 -0.91 -7.43 16.19
C ILE A 139 -1.89 -8.60 16.10
N SER A 140 -1.66 -9.70 16.84
CA SER A 140 -2.54 -10.88 16.81
C SER A 140 -3.96 -10.59 17.29
N GLY A 141 -4.12 -9.57 18.15
CA GLY A 141 -5.42 -9.10 18.63
C GLY A 141 -6.21 -8.25 17.62
N ILE A 142 -5.60 -7.83 16.50
CA ILE A 142 -6.28 -6.99 15.52
C ILE A 142 -7.36 -7.82 14.81
N LYS A 143 -8.58 -7.28 14.82
CA LYS A 143 -9.73 -7.92 14.17
C LYS A 143 -9.48 -8.02 12.66
N PRO A 144 -9.85 -9.14 12.02
CA PRO A 144 -9.85 -9.24 10.58
C PRO A 144 -10.69 -8.14 9.93
N ALA A 145 -10.27 -7.68 8.75
CA ALA A 145 -10.95 -6.64 7.97
C ALA A 145 -12.32 -7.11 7.44
N ILE A 146 -12.48 -8.42 7.24
CA ILE A 146 -13.74 -9.05 6.84
C ILE A 146 -14.19 -10.00 7.96
N PRO A 147 -15.48 -10.00 8.36
CA PRO A 147 -16.00 -10.94 9.35
C PRO A 147 -15.66 -12.40 9.02
N GLY A 148 -15.03 -13.10 9.95
CA GLY A 148 -14.62 -14.51 9.78
C GLY A 148 -13.38 -14.73 8.90
N GLY A 149 -12.73 -13.65 8.43
CA GLY A 149 -11.49 -13.72 7.66
C GLY A 149 -10.23 -13.86 8.53
N LEU A 150 -9.08 -13.89 7.87
CA LEU A 150 -7.76 -13.94 8.50
C LEU A 150 -6.99 -12.63 8.32
N ILE A 151 -7.27 -11.88 7.25
CA ILE A 151 -6.52 -10.67 6.91
C ILE A 151 -6.92 -9.52 7.82
N ALA A 152 -5.94 -8.88 8.45
CA ALA A 152 -6.08 -7.81 9.42
C ALA A 152 -5.10 -6.66 9.12
N ALA A 153 -5.33 -5.48 9.68
CA ALA A 153 -4.50 -4.31 9.39
C ALA A 153 -3.00 -4.50 9.72
N GLY A 154 -2.67 -5.38 10.68
CA GLY A 154 -1.27 -5.69 11.03
C GLY A 154 -0.56 -6.63 10.05
N ASN A 155 -1.29 -7.34 9.20
CA ASN A 155 -0.74 -8.31 8.24
C ASN A 155 -1.08 -7.98 6.78
N ALA A 156 -1.61 -6.78 6.54
CA ALA A 156 -1.87 -6.23 5.22
C ALA A 156 -1.04 -4.95 4.99
N SER A 157 -0.86 -4.57 3.72
CA SER A 157 -0.27 -3.28 3.38
C SER A 157 -1.19 -2.13 3.82
N GLN A 158 -0.58 -1.01 4.22
CA GLN A 158 -1.30 0.24 4.45
C GLN A 158 -1.70 0.86 3.11
N PHE A 159 -2.73 1.70 3.12
CA PHE A 159 -2.85 2.70 2.07
C PHE A 159 -1.82 3.79 2.32
N SER A 160 -1.15 4.21 1.25
CA SER A 160 -0.06 5.16 1.28
C SER A 160 -0.12 6.04 0.04
N ASP A 161 0.31 7.28 0.20
CA ASP A 161 0.54 8.23 -0.88
C ASP A 161 2.04 8.29 -1.16
#